data_AF-W1Y5U6-F1
#
_entry.id   AF-W1Y5U6-F1
#
_cell.length_a   1.000
_cell.length_b   1.000
_cell.length_c   1.000
_cell.angle_alpha   90.00
_cell.angle_beta   90.00
_cell.angle_gamma   90.00
#
_symmetry.space_group_name_H-M   'P 1'
#
loop_
_entity.id
_entity.type
_entity.pdbx_description
1 polymer ?
#
loop_
_entity_poly.entity_id
_entity_poly.type
_entity_poly.pdbx_seq_one_letter_code
_entity_poly.pdbx_strand_id
1 'polypeptide(L)'
;VRQTISKWEKGLSVPDADMLIKIADIFEVSVSELLGAKIEEKKEQDANAVADQLMRVNEQLAIKNRRSHRVWKTVGIVLLIFVLFNVGL
;
A
#
# COMPACT_ATOMS: atom_id res chain seq x y z
N VAL A 1 29.20 2.93 -26.30
CA VAL A 1 28.12 2.93 -25.29
C VAL A 1 28.44 2.16 -24.00
N ARG A 2 29.07 0.97 -24.03
CA ARG A 2 29.51 0.27 -22.79
C ARG A 2 30.46 1.07 -21.87
N GLN A 3 31.26 1.98 -22.43
CA GLN A 3 32.19 2.77 -21.63
C GLN A 3 31.52 3.84 -20.75
N THR A 4 30.35 4.35 -21.13
CA THR A 4 29.66 5.40 -20.38
C THR A 4 29.08 4.85 -19.08
N ILE A 5 28.40 3.70 -19.16
CA ILE A 5 27.89 2.98 -17.98
C ILE A 5 29.04 2.58 -17.06
N SER A 6 30.14 2.06 -17.59
CA SER A 6 31.32 1.71 -16.78
C SER A 6 31.93 2.90 -16.04
N LYS A 7 31.83 4.13 -16.59
CA LYS A 7 32.25 5.35 -15.89
C LYS A 7 31.26 5.75 -14.79
N TRP A 8 29.95 5.55 -15.00
CA TRP A 8 28.92 5.77 -13.99
C TRP A 8 29.10 4.81 -12.80
N GLU A 9 29.29 3.52 -13.09
CA GLU A 9 29.52 2.49 -12.07
C GLU A 9 30.79 2.76 -11.24
N LYS A 10 31.81 3.36 -11.85
CA LYS A 10 33.07 3.73 -11.18
C LYS A 10 33.04 5.12 -10.53
N GLY A 11 31.93 5.86 -10.63
CA GLY A 11 31.81 7.24 -10.12
C GLY A 11 32.68 8.27 -10.85
N LEU A 12 33.22 7.94 -12.03
CA LEU A 12 34.08 8.83 -12.82
C LEU A 12 33.27 9.87 -13.62
N SER A 13 31.97 9.65 -13.77
CA SER A 13 31.02 10.59 -14.38
C SER A 13 29.62 10.29 -13.86
N VAL A 14 28.72 11.26 -13.94
CA VAL A 14 27.31 11.12 -13.54
C VAL A 14 26.43 11.34 -14.79
N PRO A 15 25.32 10.60 -14.97
CA PRO A 15 24.35 10.89 -16.02
C PRO A 15 23.76 12.31 -15.87
N ASP A 16 23.12 12.82 -16.92
CA ASP A 16 22.34 14.06 -16.81
C ASP A 16 21.08 13.86 -15.94
N ALA A 17 20.44 14.97 -15.55
CA ALA A 17 19.28 14.95 -14.67
C ALA A 17 18.09 14.20 -15.29
N ASP A 18 17.84 14.38 -16.59
CA ASP A 18 16.74 13.71 -17.29
C ASP A 18 16.94 12.18 -17.33
N MET A 19 18.17 11.72 -17.53
CA MET A 19 18.52 10.30 -17.50
C MET A 19 18.43 9.75 -16.08
N LEU A 20 18.88 10.49 -15.07
CA LEU A 20 18.70 10.09 -13.67
C LEU A 20 17.23 9.92 -13.31
N ILE A 21 16.35 10.82 -13.75
CA ILE A 21 14.90 10.74 -13.53
C ILE A 21 14.32 9.50 -14.24
N LYS A 22 14.72 9.23 -15.48
CA LYS A 22 14.26 8.04 -16.21
C LYS A 22 14.71 6.73 -15.56
N ILE A 23 15.96 6.66 -15.11
CA ILE A 23 16.47 5.49 -14.38
C ILE A 23 15.70 5.34 -13.06
N ALA A 24 15.50 6.44 -12.33
CA ALA A 24 14.75 6.45 -11.06
C ALA A 24 13.31 5.92 -11.24
N ASP A 25 12.62 6.38 -12.28
CA ASP A 25 11.26 5.95 -12.63
C ASP A 25 11.20 4.46 -13.01
N ILE A 26 12.16 3.98 -13.82
CA ILE A 26 12.23 2.55 -14.23
C ILE A 26 12.48 1.62 -13.05
N PHE A 27 13.34 2.04 -12.12
CA PHE A 27 13.70 1.25 -10.94
C PHE A 27 12.82 1.53 -9.72
N GLU A 28 11.81 2.41 -9.85
CA GLU A 28 10.92 2.85 -8.76
C GLU A 28 11.65 3.33 -7.50
N VAL A 29 12.83 3.94 -7.68
CA VAL A 29 13.65 4.52 -6.61
C VAL A 29 13.81 6.02 -6.80
N SER A 30 14.19 6.75 -5.77
CA SER A 30 14.52 8.16 -5.89
C SER A 30 15.89 8.39 -6.52
N VAL A 31 16.08 9.56 -7.17
CA VAL A 31 17.39 9.97 -7.70
C VAL A 31 18.47 10.00 -6.61
N SER A 32 18.09 10.34 -5.39
CA SER A 32 18.96 10.32 -4.21
C SER A 32 19.51 8.91 -3.93
N GLU A 33 18.67 7.89 -4.05
CA GLU A 33 19.03 6.48 -3.87
C GLU A 33 20.00 6.01 -4.95
N LEU A 34 19.78 6.43 -6.22
CA LEU A 34 20.70 6.15 -7.33
C LEU A 34 22.10 6.78 -7.14
N LEU A 35 22.16 7.94 -6.50
CA LEU A 35 23.42 8.66 -6.23
C LEU A 35 24.11 8.18 -4.95
N GLY A 36 23.59 7.15 -4.29
CA GLY A 36 24.17 6.63 -3.06
C GLY A 36 24.01 7.58 -1.87
N ALA A 37 23.03 8.50 -1.91
CA ALA A 37 22.63 9.20 -0.71
C ALA A 37 22.22 8.14 0.32
N LYS A 38 22.87 8.16 1.48
CA LYS A 38 22.65 7.20 2.56
C LYS A 38 21.15 7.11 2.81
N ILE A 39 20.55 6.03 2.32
CA ILE A 39 19.19 5.67 2.66
C ILE A 39 19.28 5.37 4.14
N GLU A 40 18.85 6.32 4.97
CA GLU A 40 18.64 5.98 6.36
C GLU A 40 17.63 4.83 6.33
N GLU A 41 18.08 3.64 6.73
CA GLU A 41 17.34 2.38 6.91
C GLU A 41 16.01 2.54 7.70
N LYS A 42 15.70 3.75 8.17
CA LYS A 42 14.45 4.16 8.79
C LYS A 42 13.21 3.92 7.92
N LYS A 43 13.31 4.05 6.58
CA LYS A 43 12.11 3.90 5.72
C LYS A 43 11.59 2.45 5.70
N GLU A 44 12.47 1.48 5.89
CA GLU A 44 12.11 0.06 5.94
C GLU A 44 11.52 -0.33 7.31
N GLN A 45 12.02 0.26 8.40
CA GLN A 45 11.45 0.06 9.75
C GLN A 45 10.05 0.68 9.88
N ASP A 46 9.83 1.89 9.33
CA ASP A 46 8.52 2.55 9.37
C ASP A 46 7.51 1.88 8.42
N ALA A 47 7.93 1.45 7.23
CA ALA A 47 7.06 0.71 6.30
C ALA A 47 6.62 -0.64 6.89
N ASN A 48 7.51 -1.33 7.61
CA ASN A 48 7.21 -2.60 8.26
C ASN A 48 6.28 -2.39 9.48
N ALA A 49 6.47 -1.32 10.26
CA ALA A 49 5.56 -0.96 11.35
C ALA A 49 4.15 -0.59 10.86
N VAL A 50 4.04 0.13 9.73
CA VAL A 50 2.75 0.47 9.11
C VAL A 50 2.10 -0.78 8.50
N ALA A 51 2.86 -1.66 7.86
CA ALA A 51 2.36 -2.94 7.34
C ALA A 51 1.85 -3.85 8.47
N ASP A 52 2.55 -3.92 9.60
CA ASP A 52 2.12 -4.66 10.79
C ASP A 52 0.85 -4.07 11.41
N GLN A 53 0.75 -2.74 11.49
CA GLN A 53 -0.47 -2.07 11.96
C GLN A 53 -1.65 -2.34 11.03
N LEU A 54 -1.44 -2.24 9.71
CA LEU A 54 -2.46 -2.55 8.71
C LEU A 54 -2.89 -4.01 8.77
N MET A 55 -1.94 -4.94 8.95
CA MET A 55 -2.23 -6.37 9.10
C MET A 55 -3.07 -6.64 10.35
N ARG A 56 -2.72 -6.05 11.50
CA ARG A 56 -3.50 -6.15 12.74
C ARG A 56 -4.89 -5.51 12.62
N VAL A 57 -5.00 -4.35 11.99
CA VAL A 57 -6.29 -3.68 11.75
C VAL A 57 -7.13 -4.49 10.77
N ASN A 58 -6.55 -5.02 9.70
CA ASN A 58 -7.24 -5.85 8.74
C ASN A 58 -7.66 -7.20 9.33
N GLU A 59 -6.87 -7.79 10.22
CA GLU A 59 -7.24 -8.98 10.98
C GLU A 59 -8.41 -8.69 11.94
N GLN A 60 -8.36 -7.58 12.68
CA GLN A 60 -9.47 -7.14 13.52
C GLN A 60 -10.73 -6.83 12.71
N LEU A 61 -10.58 -6.19 11.55
CA LEU A 61 -11.68 -5.93 10.62
C LEU A 61 -12.20 -7.23 10.01
N ALA A 62 -11.35 -8.18 9.61
CA ALA A 62 -11.77 -9.48 9.08
C ALA A 62 -12.52 -10.31 10.13
N ILE A 63 -12.07 -10.28 11.39
CA ILE A 63 -12.75 -10.91 12.53
C ILE A 63 -14.10 -10.22 12.80
N LYS A 64 -14.15 -8.88 12.77
CA LYS A 64 -15.37 -8.11 13.05
C LYS A 64 -16.36 -8.11 11.87
N ASN A 65 -15.88 -8.20 10.64
CA ASN A 65 -16.66 -8.21 9.39
C ASN A 65 -17.48 -9.50 9.23
N ARG A 66 -17.17 -10.55 10.02
CA ARG A 66 -17.99 -11.76 10.09
C ARG A 66 -19.29 -11.62 10.88
N ARG A 67 -19.45 -10.58 11.72
CA ARG A 67 -20.66 -10.41 12.56
C ARG A 67 -21.84 -9.74 11.84
N SER A 68 -21.60 -9.05 10.73
CA SER A 68 -22.64 -8.27 10.03
C SER A 68 -23.75 -9.15 9.45
N HIS A 69 -23.43 -10.36 9.00
CA HIS A 69 -24.42 -11.26 8.38
C HIS A 69 -25.55 -11.72 9.33
N ARG A 70 -25.28 -11.84 10.64
CA ARG A 70 -26.32 -12.25 11.60
C ARG A 70 -27.28 -11.10 11.93
N VAL A 71 -26.74 -9.89 12.07
CA VAL A 71 -27.53 -8.70 12.37
C VAL A 71 -28.43 -8.36 11.18
N TRP A 72 -27.91 -8.41 9.96
CA TRP A 72 -28.70 -8.16 8.74
C TRP A 72 -29.84 -9.18 8.54
N LYS A 73 -29.63 -10.46 8.91
CA LYS A 73 -30.71 -11.46 8.89
C LYS A 73 -31.84 -11.11 9.87
N THR A 74 -31.51 -10.70 11.09
CA THR A 74 -32.52 -10.32 12.10
C THR A 74 -33.29 -9.07 11.68
N VAL A 75 -32.59 -8.05 11.16
CA VAL A 75 -33.22 -6.82 10.66
C VAL A 75 -34.19 -7.12 9.50
N GLY A 76 -33.80 -8.01 8.58
CA GLY A 76 -34.67 -8.43 7.48
C GLY A 76 -35.96 -9.13 7.96
N ILE A 77 -35.87 -9.99 8.97
CA ILE A 77 -37.05 -10.68 9.53
C ILE A 77 -37.99 -9.69 10.21
N VAL A 78 -37.47 -8.76 11.01
CA VAL A 78 -38.30 -7.75 11.69
C VAL A 78 -38.99 -6.84 10.69
N LEU A 79 -38.30 -6.39 9.64
CA LEU A 79 -38.90 -5.60 8.57
C LEU A 79 -40.00 -6.38 7.83
N LEU A 80 -39.79 -7.66 7.55
CA LEU A 80 -40.79 -8.49 6.89
C LEU A 80 -42.07 -8.62 7.72
N ILE A 81 -41.95 -8.85 9.03
CA ILE A 81 -43.09 -8.88 9.96
C ILE A 81 -43.79 -7.52 10.00
N PHE A 82 -43.02 -6.42 10.08
CA PHE A 82 -43.58 -5.08 10.09
C PHE A 82 -44.36 -4.75 8.82
N VAL A 83 -43.85 -5.13 7.65
CA VAL A 83 -44.55 -4.94 6.36
C VAL A 83 -45.83 -5.76 6.31
N LEU A 84 -45.82 -7.03 6.75
CA LEU A 84 -47.03 -7.86 6.81
C LEU A 84 -48.11 -7.23 7.71
N PHE A 85 -47.69 -6.70 8.86
CA PHE A 85 -48.59 -6.02 9.80
C PHE A 85 -49.13 -4.69 9.24
N ASN A 86 -48.29 -3.96 8.50
CA ASN A 86 -48.66 -2.67 7.90
C ASN A 86 -49.60 -2.83 6.69
N VAL A 87 -49.41 -3.90 5.91
CA VAL A 87 -50.25 -4.23 4.74
C VAL A 87 -51.61 -4.83 5.15
N GLY A 88 -51.81 -5.18 6.43
CA GLY A 88 -53.09 -5.63 6.97
C GLY A 88 -53.45 -7.07 6.60
N LEU A 89 -52.48 -7.98 6.65
CA LEU A 89 -52.68 -9.43 6.53
C LEU A 89 -53.05 -10.08 7.86
#